data_AF-A0A2G9XXR1-F1
#
_entry.id   AF-A0A2G9XXR1-F1
#
_cell.length_a   1.000
_cell.length_b   1.000
_cell.length_c   1.000
_cell.angle_alpha   90.00
_cell.angle_beta   90.00
_cell.angle_gamma   90.00
#
_symmetry.space_group_name_H-M   'P 1'
#
loop_
_entity.id
_entity.type
_entity.pdbx_description
1 polymer ?
#
loop_
_entity_poly.entity_id
_entity_poly.type
_entity_poly.pdbx_seq_one_letter_code
_entity_poly.pdbx_strand_id
1 'polypeptide(L)'
;MRPVDIDEVCAAMEENSYEEYNYIDLETGEVVTVFEYNDFPENEELREAIEKEPERYIGIPSIPSHEFYRYMEEFIGTVSNETMRRKLGIAIQQRRPFRRFKDTVAQDPEEEIRWYEFRNNEIKREAIEWLEAEGIEWEEVYKMPTAEEKISEKEESIKEEIKSFVEETSKINYVVEISLLGSIRRGKRVGADIDLAVFIKTTDNINSLARVYRKAYGKYHHSLDVFVLREDRTFLGHICYRRGCPVQSIDCMVRGCGAIKYVRRFQDFKFDEKKFLRDEPLVLWLSPEREKSISDEWVKETPLTHD
;
A
#
# COMPACT_ATOMS: atom_id res chain seq x y z
N MET A 1 -6.89 -37.18 17.71
CA MET A 1 -6.34 -35.83 17.57
C MET A 1 -6.87 -35.27 16.27
N ARG A 2 -7.48 -34.08 16.32
CA ARG A 2 -7.87 -33.36 15.10
C ARG A 2 -6.67 -32.57 14.58
N PRO A 3 -6.57 -32.32 13.26
CA PRO A 3 -5.55 -31.41 12.74
C PRO A 3 -5.71 -30.02 13.36
N VAL A 4 -4.59 -29.38 13.69
CA VAL A 4 -4.56 -27.97 14.12
C VAL A 4 -4.48 -27.03 12.92
N ASP A 5 -5.11 -25.87 13.00
CA ASP A 5 -4.92 -24.81 12.01
C ASP A 5 -3.51 -24.21 12.16
N ILE A 6 -2.69 -24.41 11.13
CA ILE A 6 -1.30 -23.93 11.11
C ILE A 6 -1.19 -22.41 11.25
N ASP A 7 -2.18 -21.66 10.77
CA ASP A 7 -2.13 -20.20 10.82
C ASP A 7 -2.29 -19.68 12.25
N GLU A 8 -3.11 -20.37 13.08
CA GLU A 8 -3.25 -20.06 14.51
C GLU A 8 -1.95 -20.37 15.27
N VAL A 9 -1.28 -21.48 14.94
CA VAL A 9 0.03 -21.81 15.51
C VAL A 9 1.07 -20.77 15.13
N CYS A 10 1.13 -20.35 13.87
CA CYS A 10 2.04 -19.29 13.43
C CYS A 10 1.81 -17.99 14.20
N ALA A 11 0.56 -17.58 14.37
CA ALA A 11 0.21 -16.37 15.13
C ALA A 11 0.65 -16.47 16.60
N ALA A 12 0.43 -17.63 17.23
CA ALA A 12 0.85 -17.90 18.60
C ALA A 12 2.39 -17.91 18.76
N MET A 13 3.12 -18.45 17.78
CA MET A 13 4.59 -18.46 17.77
C MET A 13 5.19 -17.06 17.54
N GLU A 14 4.49 -16.18 16.81
CA GLU A 14 4.92 -14.79 16.64
C GLU A 14 4.83 -13.98 17.95
N GLU A 15 3.84 -14.29 18.78
CA GLU A 15 3.61 -13.58 20.04
C GLU A 15 4.74 -13.87 21.04
N ASN A 16 5.38 -12.80 21.49
CA ASN A 16 6.53 -12.83 22.39
C ASN A 16 6.22 -12.09 23.70
N SER A 17 4.94 -11.92 24.03
CA SER A 17 4.48 -11.43 25.31
C SER A 17 4.94 -12.35 26.44
N TYR A 18 5.42 -11.76 27.53
CA TYR A 18 5.70 -12.50 28.77
C TYR A 18 4.44 -12.78 29.58
N GLU A 19 3.28 -12.31 29.13
CA GLU A 19 2.02 -12.40 29.85
C GLU A 19 1.02 -13.35 29.15
N GLU A 20 1.40 -13.97 28.04
CA GLU A 20 0.53 -14.82 27.23
C GLU A 20 1.23 -16.15 26.94
N TYR A 21 0.54 -17.25 27.27
CA TYR A 21 1.01 -18.61 27.01
C TYR A 21 0.00 -19.30 26.10
N ASN A 22 0.46 -19.70 24.92
CA ASN A 22 -0.38 -20.36 23.93
C ASN A 22 -0.19 -21.88 24.02
N TYR A 23 -1.29 -22.63 23.90
CA TYR A 23 -1.32 -24.08 23.93
C TYR A 23 -2.17 -24.63 22.79
N ILE A 24 -1.88 -25.85 22.33
CA ILE A 24 -2.80 -26.63 21.49
C ILE A 24 -3.54 -27.62 22.39
N ASP A 25 -4.86 -27.64 22.30
CA ASP A 25 -5.68 -28.71 22.85
C ASP A 25 -5.71 -29.91 21.88
N LEU A 26 -5.06 -31.01 22.25
CA LEU A 26 -4.90 -32.19 21.38
C LEU A 26 -6.22 -32.96 21.14
N GLU A 27 -7.27 -32.72 21.93
CA GLU A 27 -8.58 -33.32 21.66
C GLU A 27 -9.34 -32.54 20.57
N THR A 28 -9.33 -31.22 20.65
CA THR A 28 -10.13 -30.34 19.77
C THR A 28 -9.37 -29.89 18.52
N GLY A 29 -8.05 -29.79 18.60
CA GLY A 29 -7.20 -29.16 17.58
C GLY A 29 -7.19 -27.63 17.63
N GLU A 30 -7.69 -27.03 18.73
CA GLU A 30 -7.78 -25.57 18.88
C GLU A 30 -6.55 -24.99 19.57
N VAL A 31 -6.15 -23.78 19.17
CA VAL A 31 -5.16 -22.97 19.90
C VAL A 31 -5.86 -22.17 20.99
N VAL A 32 -5.41 -22.34 22.23
CA VAL A 32 -5.95 -21.66 23.42
C VAL A 32 -4.86 -20.81 24.09
N THR A 33 -5.24 -19.64 24.59
CA THR A 33 -4.31 -18.68 25.21
C THR A 33 -4.63 -18.48 26.68
N VAL A 34 -3.62 -18.63 27.52
CA VAL A 34 -3.67 -18.32 28.96
C VAL A 34 -2.94 -17.00 29.21
N PHE A 35 -3.62 -16.05 29.84
CA PHE A 35 -3.08 -14.75 30.20
C PHE A 35 -2.63 -14.73 31.66
N GLU A 36 -1.38 -14.36 31.99
CA GLU A 36 -0.78 -14.52 33.32
C GLU A 36 -1.46 -13.70 34.44
N TYR A 37 -1.96 -12.50 34.13
CA TYR A 37 -2.55 -11.58 35.10
C TYR A 37 -4.05 -11.32 34.88
N ASN A 38 -4.75 -12.28 34.28
CA ASN A 38 -6.15 -12.15 33.92
C ASN A 38 -7.02 -13.10 34.77
N ASP A 39 -7.83 -12.53 35.66
CA ASP A 39 -8.72 -13.29 36.55
C ASP A 39 -10.16 -13.42 36.01
N PHE A 40 -10.38 -13.24 34.70
CA PHE A 40 -11.69 -13.57 34.11
C PHE A 40 -11.96 -15.07 34.29
N PRO A 41 -13.21 -15.46 34.65
CA PRO A 41 -13.55 -16.86 34.93
C PRO A 41 -13.09 -17.84 33.85
N GLU A 42 -13.21 -17.46 32.57
CA GLU A 42 -12.82 -18.29 31.44
C GLU A 42 -11.30 -18.60 31.40
N ASN A 43 -10.45 -17.67 31.85
CA ASN A 43 -8.99 -17.86 31.90
C ASN A 43 -8.59 -18.76 33.09
N GLU A 44 -9.29 -18.65 34.22
CA GLU A 44 -9.08 -19.53 35.38
C GLU A 44 -9.53 -20.95 35.08
N GLU A 45 -10.70 -21.13 34.46
CA GLU A 45 -11.20 -22.44 34.03
C GLU A 45 -10.22 -23.14 33.07
N LEU A 46 -9.63 -22.38 32.14
CA LEU A 46 -8.63 -22.91 31.22
C LEU A 46 -7.34 -23.33 31.93
N ARG A 47 -6.86 -22.54 32.91
CA ARG A 47 -5.69 -22.91 33.73
C ARG A 47 -5.93 -24.18 34.53
N GLU A 48 -7.07 -24.26 35.20
CA GLU A 48 -7.46 -25.46 35.96
C GLU A 48 -7.55 -26.69 35.04
N ALA A 49 -8.08 -26.52 33.82
CA ALA A 49 -8.13 -27.60 32.83
C ALA A 49 -6.73 -28.07 32.40
N ILE A 50 -5.80 -27.14 32.14
CA ILE A 50 -4.41 -27.45 31.79
C ILE A 50 -3.67 -28.12 32.96
N GLU A 51 -3.84 -27.63 34.19
CA GLU A 51 -3.21 -28.24 35.38
C GLU A 51 -3.73 -29.65 35.66
N LYS A 52 -5.03 -29.88 35.42
CA LYS A 52 -5.68 -31.17 35.65
C LYS A 52 -5.33 -32.22 34.58
N GLU A 53 -5.16 -31.79 33.33
CA GLU A 53 -4.92 -32.67 32.18
C GLU A 53 -3.69 -32.21 31.37
N PRO A 54 -2.48 -32.17 31.96
CA PRO A 54 -1.30 -31.58 31.32
C PRO A 54 -0.85 -32.33 30.07
N GLU A 55 -1.17 -33.62 29.92
CA GLU A 55 -0.85 -34.40 28.72
C GLU A 55 -1.78 -34.08 27.52
N ARG A 56 -2.91 -33.39 27.75
CA ARG A 56 -3.84 -32.97 26.69
C ARG A 56 -3.41 -31.68 26.01
N TYR A 57 -2.64 -30.84 26.69
CA TYR A 57 -2.25 -29.52 26.21
C TYR A 57 -0.76 -29.46 25.96
N ILE A 58 -0.38 -28.97 24.79
CA ILE A 58 1.02 -28.74 24.45
C ILE A 58 1.30 -27.25 24.26
N GLY A 59 2.30 -26.74 24.96
CA GLY A 59 2.68 -25.33 24.87
C GLY A 59 3.33 -25.01 23.52
N ILE A 60 2.85 -23.96 22.87
CA ILE A 60 3.40 -23.46 21.61
C ILE A 60 4.61 -22.57 21.94
N PRO A 61 5.81 -22.86 21.39
CA PRO A 61 6.99 -22.06 21.67
C PRO A 61 6.94 -20.74 20.88
N SER A 62 7.28 -19.63 21.53
CA SER A 62 7.49 -18.36 20.83
C SER A 62 8.79 -18.36 20.02
N ILE A 63 8.76 -17.80 18.82
CA ILE A 63 9.95 -17.58 18.00
C ILE A 63 10.78 -16.47 18.63
N PRO A 64 12.02 -16.73 19.03
CA PRO A 64 12.82 -15.75 19.75
C PRO A 64 13.29 -14.63 18.81
N SER A 65 13.52 -13.43 19.34
CA SER A 65 13.89 -12.26 18.53
C SER A 65 15.15 -12.44 17.66
N HIS A 66 16.08 -13.33 18.02
CA HIS A 66 17.27 -13.58 17.20
C HIS A 66 16.92 -14.30 15.88
N GLU A 67 15.86 -15.11 15.87
CA GLU A 67 15.35 -15.75 14.65
C GLU A 67 14.71 -14.73 13.71
N PHE A 68 13.89 -13.82 14.26
CA PHE A 68 13.39 -12.68 13.48
C PHE A 68 14.52 -11.81 12.91
N TYR A 69 15.64 -11.69 13.63
CA TYR A 69 16.82 -11.00 13.12
C TYR A 69 17.47 -11.75 11.95
N ARG A 70 17.60 -13.08 12.06
CA ARG A 70 18.06 -13.94 10.97
C ARG A 70 17.19 -13.79 9.72
N TYR A 71 15.85 -13.79 9.87
CA TYR A 71 14.95 -13.58 8.72
C TYR A 71 15.21 -12.25 8.01
N MET A 72 15.48 -11.16 8.75
CA MET A 72 15.83 -9.88 8.14
C MET A 72 17.14 -9.98 7.33
N GLU A 73 18.16 -10.66 7.85
CA GLU A 73 19.43 -10.86 7.14
C GLU A 73 19.26 -11.68 5.86
N GLU A 74 18.53 -12.79 5.95
CA GLU A 74 18.23 -13.67 4.81
C GLU A 74 17.41 -12.94 3.75
N PHE A 75 16.35 -12.23 4.16
CA PHE A 75 15.54 -11.42 3.26
C PHE A 75 16.38 -10.37 2.51
N ILE A 76 17.28 -9.66 3.21
CA ILE A 76 18.18 -8.70 2.57
C ILE A 76 19.00 -9.35 1.46
N GLY A 77 19.46 -10.60 1.67
CA GLY A 77 20.18 -11.37 0.66
C GLY A 77 19.38 -11.58 -0.63
N THR A 78 18.06 -11.60 -0.56
CA THR A 78 17.16 -11.82 -1.71
C THR A 78 16.76 -10.53 -2.45
N VAL A 79 16.99 -9.34 -1.89
CA VAL A 79 16.57 -8.04 -2.48
C VAL A 79 17.38 -7.72 -3.73
N SER A 80 16.77 -7.71 -4.92
CA SER A 80 17.50 -7.48 -6.18
C SER A 80 18.06 -6.06 -6.33
N ASN A 81 17.38 -5.04 -5.81
CA ASN A 81 17.83 -3.65 -5.88
C ASN A 81 19.03 -3.41 -4.94
N GLU A 82 20.23 -3.20 -5.50
CA GLU A 82 21.46 -3.02 -4.72
C GLU A 82 21.42 -1.83 -3.76
N THR A 83 20.78 -0.72 -4.17
CA THR A 83 20.65 0.47 -3.31
C THR A 83 19.76 0.16 -2.11
N MET A 84 18.65 -0.53 -2.33
CA MET A 84 17.72 -0.96 -1.28
C MET A 84 18.37 -1.98 -0.34
N ARG A 85 19.02 -3.01 -0.91
CA ARG A 85 19.77 -4.02 -0.16
C ARG A 85 20.80 -3.39 0.78
N ARG A 86 21.58 -2.43 0.27
CA ARG A 86 22.57 -1.69 1.07
C ARG A 86 21.91 -0.88 2.20
N LYS A 87 20.80 -0.18 1.92
CA LYS A 87 20.06 0.58 2.93
C LYS A 87 19.56 -0.32 4.05
N LEU A 88 18.96 -1.47 3.71
CA LEU A 88 18.46 -2.43 4.69
C LEU A 88 19.60 -3.04 5.53
N GLY A 89 20.72 -3.41 4.89
CA GLY A 89 21.91 -3.91 5.60
C GLY A 89 22.47 -2.92 6.61
N ILE A 90 22.48 -1.62 6.27
CA ILE A 90 22.85 -0.56 7.22
C ILE A 90 21.79 -0.42 8.33
N ALA A 91 20.50 -0.56 8.00
CA ALA A 91 19.40 -0.36 8.94
C ALA A 91 19.42 -1.38 10.10
N ILE A 92 19.68 -2.65 9.80
CA ILE A 92 19.70 -3.74 10.81
C ILE A 92 20.90 -3.66 11.76
N GLN A 93 21.99 -2.98 11.39
CA GLN A 93 23.16 -2.80 12.27
C GLN A 93 22.99 -1.66 13.28
N GLN A 94 21.91 -0.88 13.18
CA GLN A 94 21.69 0.28 14.03
C GLN A 94 20.83 -0.05 15.26
N ARG A 95 20.78 0.88 16.22
CA ARG A 95 19.85 0.78 17.37
C ARG A 95 18.41 0.57 16.89
N ARG A 96 17.62 -0.24 17.59
CA ARG A 96 16.23 -0.58 17.20
C ARG A 96 16.15 -1.15 15.77
N PRO A 97 16.87 -2.25 15.49
CA PRO A 97 17.05 -2.78 14.14
C PRO A 97 15.72 -3.14 13.47
N PHE A 98 14.81 -3.82 14.18
CA PHE A 98 13.48 -4.16 13.66
C PHE A 98 12.68 -2.96 13.16
N ARG A 99 12.67 -1.86 13.93
CA ARG A 99 11.95 -0.65 13.52
C ARG A 99 12.60 -0.03 12.29
N ARG A 100 13.93 0.08 12.27
CA ARG A 100 14.65 0.67 11.14
C ARG A 100 14.56 -0.14 9.87
N PHE A 101 14.58 -1.46 9.99
CA PHE A 101 14.31 -2.37 8.88
C PHE A 101 12.90 -2.11 8.32
N LYS A 102 11.87 -2.10 9.18
CA LYS A 102 10.48 -1.81 8.76
C LYS A 102 10.32 -0.43 8.12
N ASP A 103 10.88 0.61 8.73
CA ASP A 103 10.85 1.98 8.20
C ASP A 103 11.61 2.09 6.85
N THR A 104 12.60 1.22 6.62
CA THR A 104 13.38 1.18 5.37
C THR A 104 12.63 0.41 4.30
N VAL A 105 12.10 -0.78 4.60
CA VAL A 105 11.36 -1.62 3.64
C VAL A 105 10.09 -0.92 3.14
N ALA A 106 9.38 -0.20 4.01
CA ALA A 106 8.19 0.56 3.65
C ALA A 106 8.44 1.70 2.63
N GLN A 107 9.69 2.05 2.34
CA GLN A 107 10.02 2.99 1.25
C GLN A 107 9.82 2.37 -0.14
N ASP A 108 9.75 1.04 -0.21
CA ASP A 108 9.50 0.27 -1.43
C ASP A 108 8.31 -0.69 -1.17
N PRO A 109 7.09 -0.32 -1.58
CA PRO A 109 5.89 -1.11 -1.30
C PRO A 109 5.90 -2.53 -1.87
N GLU A 110 6.64 -2.79 -2.96
CA GLU A 110 6.78 -4.16 -3.50
C GLU A 110 7.65 -5.01 -2.59
N GLU A 111 8.79 -4.47 -2.16
CA GLU A 111 9.67 -5.14 -1.20
C GLU A 111 9.03 -5.30 0.19
N GLU A 112 8.16 -4.38 0.60
CA GLU A 112 7.40 -4.51 1.84
C GLU A 112 6.43 -5.71 1.76
N ILE A 113 5.67 -5.83 0.67
CA ILE A 113 4.78 -6.99 0.46
C ILE A 113 5.59 -8.29 0.44
N ARG A 114 6.74 -8.29 -0.26
CA ARG A 114 7.66 -9.44 -0.36
C ARG A 114 8.26 -9.81 0.98
N TRP A 115 8.58 -8.83 1.82
CA TRP A 115 9.07 -9.07 3.19
C TRP A 115 8.03 -9.80 4.02
N TYR A 116 6.76 -9.38 4.00
CA TYR A 116 5.71 -10.04 4.77
C TYR A 116 5.47 -11.47 4.30
N GLU A 117 5.47 -11.73 2.98
CA GLU A 117 5.41 -13.12 2.47
C GLU A 117 6.61 -13.94 2.96
N PHE A 118 7.84 -13.42 2.81
CA PHE A 118 9.05 -14.12 3.24
C PHE A 118 8.99 -14.46 4.73
N ARG A 119 8.73 -13.46 5.58
CA ARG A 119 8.63 -13.64 7.03
C ARG A 119 7.58 -14.69 7.41
N ASN A 120 6.39 -14.63 6.82
CA ASN A 120 5.31 -15.56 7.15
C ASN A 120 5.67 -16.99 6.71
N ASN A 121 6.36 -17.16 5.58
CA ASN A 121 6.84 -18.48 5.15
C ASN A 121 7.91 -19.05 6.09
N GLU A 122 8.81 -18.22 6.62
CA GLU A 122 9.81 -18.65 7.60
C GLU A 122 9.17 -19.12 8.91
N ILE A 123 8.20 -18.37 9.42
CA ILE A 123 7.43 -18.72 10.62
C ILE A 123 6.63 -20.00 10.40
N LYS A 124 5.96 -20.11 9.25
CA LYS A 124 5.23 -21.32 8.88
C LYS A 124 6.14 -22.54 8.79
N ARG A 125 7.38 -22.38 8.28
CA ARG A 125 8.38 -23.45 8.28
C ARG A 125 8.72 -23.90 9.70
N GLU A 126 8.98 -22.96 10.61
CA GLU A 126 9.28 -23.29 12.01
C GLU A 126 8.10 -23.94 12.73
N ALA A 127 6.87 -23.48 12.45
CA ALA A 127 5.66 -24.10 12.97
C ALA A 127 5.51 -25.55 12.49
N ILE A 128 5.72 -25.82 11.19
CA ILE A 128 5.66 -27.17 10.63
C ILE A 128 6.74 -28.06 11.26
N GLU A 129 7.98 -27.58 11.33
CA GLU A 129 9.09 -28.33 11.92
C GLU A 129 8.82 -28.71 13.39
N TRP A 130 8.25 -27.78 14.15
CA TRP A 130 7.84 -28.03 15.54
C TRP A 130 6.67 -29.01 15.63
N LEU A 131 5.60 -28.81 14.86
CA LEU A 131 4.42 -29.71 14.85
C LEU A 131 4.81 -31.14 14.44
N GLU A 132 5.66 -31.30 13.42
CA GLU A 132 6.17 -32.60 12.99
C GLU A 132 7.03 -33.28 14.07
N ALA A 133 7.84 -32.52 14.80
CA ALA A 133 8.65 -33.04 15.90
C ALA A 133 7.79 -33.53 17.07
N GLU A 134 6.66 -32.87 17.33
CA GLU A 134 5.67 -33.26 18.36
C GLU A 134 4.67 -34.32 17.85
N GLY A 135 4.73 -34.69 16.57
CA GLY A 135 3.81 -35.65 15.96
C GLY A 135 2.38 -35.13 15.80
N ILE A 136 2.22 -33.81 15.66
CA ILE A 136 0.93 -33.13 15.56
C ILE A 136 0.53 -32.96 14.10
N GLU A 137 -0.62 -33.53 13.72
CA GLU A 137 -1.24 -33.29 12.42
C GLU A 137 -1.74 -31.84 12.33
N TRP A 138 -1.55 -31.23 11.16
CA TRP A 138 -1.95 -29.85 10.89
C TRP A 138 -2.65 -29.74 9.55
N GLU A 139 -3.46 -28.70 9.41
CA GLU A 139 -4.10 -28.34 8.15
C GLU A 139 -3.88 -26.87 7.83
N GLU A 140 -3.88 -26.54 6.54
CA GLU A 140 -3.87 -25.16 6.05
C GLU A 140 -5.30 -24.79 5.65
N VAL A 141 -5.96 -24.00 6.49
CA VAL A 141 -7.33 -23.54 6.25
C VAL A 141 -7.34 -22.36 5.29
N TYR A 142 -6.38 -21.43 5.43
CA TYR A 142 -6.26 -20.25 4.59
C TYR A 142 -4.91 -20.19 3.89
N LYS A 143 -4.95 -20.25 2.55
CA LYS A 143 -3.74 -20.03 1.76
C LYS A 143 -3.48 -18.53 1.62
N MET A 144 -2.45 -18.04 2.32
CA MET A 144 -2.01 -16.66 2.15
C MET A 144 -1.62 -16.40 0.68
N PRO A 145 -2.09 -15.31 0.06
CA PRO A 145 -1.68 -14.96 -1.28
C PRO A 145 -0.20 -14.56 -1.30
N THR A 146 0.48 -15.00 -2.35
CA THR A 146 1.88 -14.66 -2.62
C THR A 146 2.07 -13.16 -2.83
N ALA A 147 3.30 -12.67 -2.75
CA ALA A 147 3.58 -11.26 -3.03
C ALA A 147 3.16 -10.88 -4.45
N GLU A 148 3.39 -11.75 -5.44
CA GLU A 148 3.02 -11.48 -6.83
C GLU A 148 1.49 -11.40 -7.01
N GLU A 149 0.72 -12.25 -6.34
CA GLU A 149 -0.75 -12.17 -6.33
C GLU A 149 -1.23 -10.86 -5.69
N LYS A 150 -0.68 -10.50 -4.51
CA LYS A 150 -1.00 -9.24 -3.83
C LYS A 150 -0.63 -8.00 -4.65
N ILE A 151 0.52 -8.03 -5.31
CA ILE A 151 0.99 -6.94 -6.18
C ILE A 151 0.07 -6.82 -7.41
N SER A 152 -0.24 -7.94 -8.05
CA SER A 152 -1.11 -7.99 -9.23
C SER A 152 -2.53 -7.50 -8.92
N GLU A 153 -3.10 -7.90 -7.79
CA GLU A 153 -4.42 -7.44 -7.35
C GLU A 153 -4.44 -5.91 -7.13
N LYS A 154 -3.43 -5.37 -6.45
CA LYS A 154 -3.30 -3.92 -6.24
C LYS A 154 -3.08 -3.17 -7.55
N GLU A 155 -2.27 -3.71 -8.46
CA GLU A 155 -2.03 -3.13 -9.78
C GLU A 155 -3.34 -3.07 -10.60
N GLU A 156 -4.12 -4.15 -10.58
CA GLU A 156 -5.40 -4.20 -11.29
C GLU A 156 -6.42 -3.24 -10.67
N SER A 157 -6.47 -3.15 -9.34
CA SER A 157 -7.25 -2.11 -8.65
C SER A 157 -6.89 -0.74 -9.21
N ILE A 158 -5.61 -0.33 -9.18
CA ILE A 158 -5.18 0.97 -9.72
C ILE A 158 -5.62 1.18 -11.18
N LYS A 159 -5.53 0.16 -12.03
CA LYS A 159 -5.98 0.25 -13.44
C LYS A 159 -7.48 0.48 -13.56
N GLU A 160 -8.30 -0.25 -12.81
CA GLU A 160 -9.75 -0.07 -12.78
C GLU A 160 -10.13 1.33 -12.30
N GLU A 161 -9.37 1.88 -11.36
CA GLU A 161 -9.58 3.22 -10.81
C GLU A 161 -9.33 4.31 -11.84
N ILE A 162 -8.18 4.23 -12.53
CA ILE A 162 -7.82 5.12 -13.62
C ILE A 162 -8.89 5.04 -14.71
N LYS A 163 -9.27 3.82 -15.11
CA LYS A 163 -10.30 3.59 -16.12
C LYS A 163 -11.62 4.25 -15.74
N SER A 164 -12.11 4.03 -14.51
CA SER A 164 -13.36 4.63 -14.04
C SER A 164 -13.30 6.16 -14.01
N PHE A 165 -12.17 6.74 -13.58
CA PHE A 165 -12.00 8.19 -13.59
C PHE A 165 -12.02 8.76 -15.02
N VAL A 166 -11.32 8.12 -15.97
CA VAL A 166 -11.27 8.50 -17.38
C VAL A 166 -12.66 8.40 -18.03
N GLU A 167 -13.39 7.32 -17.78
CA GLU A 167 -14.73 7.10 -18.32
C GLU A 167 -15.73 8.18 -17.85
N GLU A 168 -15.68 8.57 -16.58
CA GLU A 168 -16.57 9.62 -16.07
C GLU A 168 -16.14 11.03 -16.51
N THR A 169 -14.83 11.27 -16.58
CA THR A 169 -14.28 12.58 -16.95
C THR A 169 -14.43 12.86 -18.45
N SER A 170 -14.32 11.84 -19.32
CA SER A 170 -14.50 11.98 -20.77
C SER A 170 -15.93 12.38 -21.18
N LYS A 171 -16.92 12.19 -20.31
CA LYS A 171 -18.31 12.65 -20.52
C LYS A 171 -18.47 14.17 -20.34
N ILE A 172 -17.45 14.86 -19.85
CA ILE A 172 -17.48 16.30 -19.61
C ILE A 172 -17.09 17.04 -20.89
N ASN A 173 -18.03 17.79 -21.46
CA ASN A 173 -17.90 18.43 -22.78
C ASN A 173 -16.71 19.39 -22.95
N TYR A 174 -16.22 20.01 -21.87
CA TYR A 174 -15.06 20.91 -21.92
C TYR A 174 -13.73 20.19 -21.72
N VAL A 175 -13.72 18.88 -21.43
CA VAL A 175 -12.49 18.09 -21.32
C VAL A 175 -12.00 17.74 -22.72
N VAL A 176 -10.71 17.95 -22.94
CA VAL A 176 -10.05 17.81 -24.24
C VAL A 176 -9.18 16.57 -24.28
N GLU A 177 -8.44 16.34 -23.21
CA GLU A 177 -7.50 15.23 -23.11
C GLU A 177 -7.31 14.84 -21.64
N ILE A 178 -7.12 13.55 -21.41
CA ILE A 178 -6.76 12.99 -20.11
C ILE A 178 -5.49 12.17 -20.30
N SER A 179 -4.45 12.48 -19.53
CA SER A 179 -3.16 11.80 -19.63
C SER A 179 -2.67 11.33 -18.26
N LEU A 180 -2.04 10.15 -18.22
CA LEU A 180 -1.39 9.59 -17.04
C LEU A 180 0.07 10.01 -16.97
N LEU A 181 0.50 10.40 -15.77
CA LEU A 181 1.83 10.89 -15.47
C LEU A 181 2.51 9.99 -14.42
N GLY A 182 3.77 10.32 -14.11
CA GLY A 182 4.40 9.94 -12.85
C GLY A 182 4.83 8.47 -12.78
N SER A 183 4.89 7.94 -11.55
CA SER A 183 5.55 6.65 -11.28
C SER A 183 4.91 5.44 -11.94
N ILE A 184 3.62 5.49 -12.25
CA ILE A 184 2.93 4.39 -12.94
C ILE A 184 3.49 4.23 -14.36
N ARG A 185 3.91 5.33 -15.02
CA ARG A 185 4.58 5.29 -16.33
C ARG A 185 5.91 4.55 -16.31
N ARG A 186 6.60 4.58 -15.16
CA ARG A 186 7.87 3.86 -14.95
C ARG A 186 7.67 2.39 -14.57
N GLY A 187 6.44 1.88 -14.58
CA GLY A 187 6.12 0.50 -14.24
C GLY A 187 6.03 0.23 -12.73
N LYS A 188 5.90 1.26 -11.88
CA LYS A 188 5.63 1.04 -10.44
C LYS A 188 4.23 0.44 -10.28
N ARG A 189 4.13 -0.77 -9.75
CA ARG A 189 2.88 -1.55 -9.71
C ARG A 189 2.05 -1.27 -8.46
N VAL A 190 2.71 -0.94 -7.34
CA VAL A 190 2.05 -0.65 -6.06
C VAL A 190 2.62 0.56 -5.34
N GLY A 191 1.77 1.20 -4.51
CA GLY A 191 2.09 2.43 -3.79
C GLY A 191 2.58 3.57 -4.70
N ALA A 192 2.13 3.54 -5.95
CA ALA A 192 2.29 4.64 -6.89
C ALA A 192 1.16 5.64 -6.66
N ASP A 193 1.50 6.93 -6.71
CA ASP A 193 0.49 7.97 -6.82
C ASP A 193 -0.07 7.95 -8.25
N ILE A 194 -1.39 8.13 -8.36
CA ILE A 194 -2.12 8.30 -9.61
C ILE A 194 -2.10 9.79 -9.95
N ASP A 195 -1.15 10.18 -10.79
CA ASP A 195 -1.02 11.54 -11.29
C ASP A 195 -1.69 11.65 -12.67
N LEU A 196 -2.76 12.43 -12.78
CA LEU A 196 -3.47 12.65 -14.03
C LEU A 196 -3.40 14.11 -14.47
N ALA A 197 -3.13 14.35 -15.75
CA ALA A 197 -3.37 15.63 -16.39
C ALA A 197 -4.75 15.63 -17.06
N VAL A 198 -5.54 16.67 -16.81
CA VAL A 198 -6.80 16.93 -17.51
C VAL A 198 -6.71 18.28 -18.19
N PHE A 199 -6.74 18.25 -19.52
CA PHE A 199 -6.76 19.44 -20.36
C PHE A 199 -8.19 19.89 -20.61
N ILE A 200 -8.48 21.18 -20.39
CA ILE A 200 -9.82 21.74 -20.47
C ILE A 200 -9.88 22.97 -21.39
N LYS A 201 -10.99 23.11 -22.12
CA LYS A 201 -11.31 24.30 -22.93
C LYS A 201 -11.65 25.50 -22.06
N THR A 202 -12.56 25.29 -21.10
CA THR A 202 -13.08 26.32 -20.20
C THR A 202 -13.04 25.89 -18.74
N THR A 203 -12.91 26.86 -17.84
CA THR A 203 -13.12 26.68 -16.39
C THR A 203 -14.59 26.84 -15.98
N ASP A 204 -15.45 27.21 -16.93
CA ASP A 204 -16.89 27.30 -16.69
C ASP A 204 -17.40 25.91 -16.32
N ASN A 205 -18.11 25.83 -15.19
CA ASN A 205 -18.62 24.56 -14.67
C ASN A 205 -17.54 23.49 -14.36
N ILE A 206 -16.33 23.91 -13.96
CA ILE A 206 -15.28 23.02 -13.45
C ILE A 206 -15.71 22.15 -12.25
N ASN A 207 -16.84 22.49 -11.61
CA ASN A 207 -17.44 21.68 -10.55
C ASN A 207 -17.82 20.26 -11.04
N SER A 208 -18.14 20.06 -12.32
CA SER A 208 -18.39 18.72 -12.86
C SER A 208 -17.16 17.82 -12.70
N LEU A 209 -15.98 18.31 -13.12
CA LEU A 209 -14.71 17.61 -12.91
C LEU A 209 -14.41 17.40 -11.43
N ALA A 210 -14.62 18.43 -10.60
CA ALA A 210 -14.42 18.31 -9.15
C ALA A 210 -15.35 17.28 -8.49
N ARG A 211 -16.57 17.08 -9.01
CA ARG A 211 -17.49 16.02 -8.54
C ARG A 211 -16.97 14.63 -8.87
N VAL A 212 -16.49 14.41 -10.11
CA VAL A 212 -15.88 13.14 -10.53
C VAL A 212 -14.66 12.85 -9.65
N TYR A 213 -13.76 13.84 -9.52
CA TYR A 213 -12.60 13.72 -8.65
C TYR A 213 -12.96 13.37 -7.20
N ARG A 214 -13.94 14.04 -6.58
CA ARG A 214 -14.34 13.72 -5.20
C ARG A 214 -14.89 12.31 -5.04
N LYS A 215 -15.62 11.80 -6.04
CA LYS A 215 -16.12 10.42 -6.05
C LYS A 215 -14.97 9.42 -6.09
N ALA A 216 -13.93 9.71 -6.89
CA ALA A 216 -12.71 8.93 -6.94
C ALA A 216 -11.89 9.05 -5.64
N TYR A 217 -11.57 10.26 -5.21
CA TYR A 217 -10.78 10.57 -4.02
C TYR A 217 -11.30 9.89 -2.74
N GLY A 218 -12.62 9.79 -2.57
CA GLY A 218 -13.23 9.10 -1.42
C GLY A 218 -13.01 7.59 -1.39
N LYS A 219 -12.76 6.95 -2.55
CA LYS A 219 -12.46 5.53 -2.67
C LYS A 219 -10.94 5.25 -2.56
N TYR A 220 -10.10 6.21 -2.93
CA TYR A 220 -8.66 6.01 -3.16
C TYR A 220 -7.74 6.73 -2.16
N HIS A 221 -8.31 7.51 -1.23
CA HIS A 221 -7.56 8.34 -0.29
C HIS A 221 -6.58 9.29 -1.01
N HIS A 222 -5.44 9.61 -0.39
CA HIS A 222 -4.52 10.68 -0.78
C HIS A 222 -3.64 10.37 -2.01
N SER A 223 -3.86 9.27 -2.73
CA SER A 223 -3.01 8.83 -3.84
C SER A 223 -3.41 9.34 -5.21
N LEU A 224 -4.53 10.07 -5.35
CA LEU A 224 -4.97 10.65 -6.63
C LEU A 224 -4.70 12.15 -6.69
N ASP A 225 -3.87 12.57 -7.64
CA ASP A 225 -3.65 13.97 -7.97
C ASP A 225 -4.08 14.27 -9.42
N VAL A 226 -4.75 15.40 -9.63
CA VAL A 226 -5.24 15.79 -10.96
C VAL A 226 -4.81 17.21 -11.27
N PHE A 227 -3.84 17.31 -12.16
CA PHE A 227 -3.33 18.55 -12.75
C PHE A 227 -4.35 19.06 -13.77
N VAL A 228 -4.78 20.31 -13.60
CA VAL A 228 -5.72 20.95 -14.53
C VAL A 228 -4.96 21.94 -15.40
N LEU A 229 -5.01 21.73 -16.71
CA LEU A 229 -4.34 22.56 -17.71
C LEU A 229 -5.32 23.08 -18.76
N ARG A 230 -5.02 24.22 -19.34
CA ARG A 230 -5.70 24.71 -20.56
C ARG A 230 -5.12 24.03 -21.80
N GLU A 231 -5.84 24.11 -22.91
CA GLU A 231 -5.39 23.61 -24.23
C GLU A 231 -4.06 24.23 -24.68
N ASP A 232 -3.79 25.48 -24.28
CA ASP A 232 -2.53 26.17 -24.54
C ASP A 232 -1.40 25.78 -23.56
N ARG A 233 -1.58 24.68 -22.82
CA ARG A 233 -0.64 24.13 -21.82
C ARG A 233 -0.49 25.00 -20.56
N THR A 234 -1.31 26.03 -20.38
CA THR A 234 -1.31 26.83 -19.16
C THR A 234 -1.77 25.99 -17.96
N PHE A 235 -0.88 25.78 -16.99
CA PHE A 235 -1.21 25.12 -15.73
C PHE A 235 -2.08 26.01 -14.82
N LEU A 236 -3.26 25.51 -14.44
CA LEU A 236 -4.20 26.25 -13.60
C LEU A 236 -4.04 25.94 -12.11
N GLY A 237 -3.72 24.68 -11.79
CA GLY A 237 -3.59 24.14 -10.44
C GLY A 237 -4.03 22.68 -10.39
N HIS A 238 -4.28 22.19 -9.18
CA HIS A 238 -4.76 20.83 -8.92
C HIS A 238 -6.26 20.86 -8.64
N ILE A 239 -7.00 19.83 -9.02
CA ILE A 239 -8.41 19.76 -8.64
C ILE A 239 -8.54 19.62 -7.11
N CYS A 240 -9.51 20.30 -6.52
CA CYS A 240 -9.70 20.34 -5.08
C CYS A 240 -10.71 19.29 -4.62
N TYR A 241 -10.36 18.51 -3.58
CA TYR A 241 -11.25 17.50 -2.97
C TYR A 241 -12.40 18.12 -2.17
N ARG A 242 -12.34 19.43 -1.87
CA ARG A 242 -13.32 20.07 -0.99
C ARG A 242 -14.66 20.27 -1.70
N ARG A 243 -15.76 20.04 -0.97
CA ARG A 243 -17.13 20.15 -1.47
C ARG A 243 -17.58 21.62 -1.65
N GLY A 244 -17.06 22.52 -0.81
CA GLY A 244 -17.28 23.96 -0.91
C GLY A 244 -15.98 24.71 -1.24
N CYS A 245 -16.09 25.84 -1.93
CA CYS A 245 -14.96 26.73 -2.22
C CYS A 245 -15.43 28.20 -2.18
N PRO A 246 -14.75 29.10 -1.44
CA PRO A 246 -13.68 28.85 -0.47
C PRO A 246 -14.22 28.34 0.88
N VAL A 247 -13.39 27.66 1.67
CA VAL A 247 -13.76 27.07 2.99
C VAL A 247 -12.93 27.62 4.16
N GLN A 248 -12.22 28.73 3.95
CA GLN A 248 -11.44 29.44 4.98
C GLN A 248 -10.45 28.55 5.78
N SER A 249 -10.01 27.43 5.24
CA SER A 249 -8.97 26.59 5.83
C SER A 249 -7.57 27.09 5.50
N ILE A 250 -6.55 26.67 6.26
CA ILE A 250 -5.15 27.00 6.01
C ILE A 250 -4.70 26.66 4.58
N ASP A 251 -5.14 25.51 4.04
CA ASP A 251 -4.91 25.10 2.65
C ASP A 251 -5.43 26.08 1.59
N CYS A 252 -6.45 26.88 1.93
CA CYS A 252 -7.05 27.85 1.02
C CYS A 252 -6.39 29.22 1.11
N MET A 253 -5.58 29.48 2.15
CA MET A 253 -4.86 30.75 2.32
C MET A 253 -3.62 30.84 1.40
N VAL A 254 -3.32 29.79 0.65
CA VAL A 254 -2.28 29.80 -0.37
C VAL A 254 -2.59 30.83 -1.45
N ARG A 255 -1.60 31.66 -1.81
CA ARG A 255 -1.76 32.73 -2.81
C ARG A 255 -2.27 32.17 -4.14
N GLY A 256 -3.42 32.68 -4.60
CA GLY A 256 -4.06 32.26 -5.84
C GLY A 256 -4.92 30.99 -5.74
N CYS A 257 -4.95 30.31 -4.58
CA CYS A 257 -5.92 29.25 -4.34
C CYS A 257 -7.33 29.83 -4.30
N GLY A 258 -8.29 29.16 -4.95
CA GLY A 258 -9.68 29.64 -5.05
C GLY A 258 -9.91 30.76 -6.06
N ALA A 259 -8.86 31.25 -6.76
CA ALA A 259 -9.03 32.15 -7.90
C ALA A 259 -9.88 31.52 -9.00
N ILE A 260 -9.74 30.20 -9.19
CA ILE A 260 -10.68 29.35 -9.93
C ILE A 260 -11.33 28.44 -8.90
N LYS A 261 -12.67 28.47 -8.81
CA LYS A 261 -13.41 27.62 -7.85
C LYS A 261 -13.04 26.15 -8.08
N TYR A 262 -12.83 25.41 -6.99
CA TYR A 262 -12.45 23.99 -7.01
C TYR A 262 -11.08 23.67 -7.62
N VAL A 263 -10.25 24.67 -7.94
CA VAL A 263 -8.84 24.47 -8.29
C VAL A 263 -7.98 24.98 -7.14
N ARG A 264 -7.21 24.07 -6.57
CA ARG A 264 -6.29 24.30 -5.45
C ARG A 264 -4.90 24.64 -5.99
N ARG A 265 -4.19 25.49 -5.25
CA ARG A 265 -2.74 25.67 -5.38
C ARG A 265 -2.07 25.24 -4.08
N PHE A 266 -0.92 24.59 -4.18
CA PHE A 266 -0.09 24.25 -3.03
C PHE A 266 1.00 25.31 -2.87
N GLN A 267 1.33 25.65 -1.62
CA GLN A 267 2.21 26.78 -1.30
C GLN A 267 3.58 26.67 -1.95
N ASP A 268 4.18 25.48 -1.91
CA ASP A 268 5.54 25.24 -2.39
C ASP A 268 5.57 24.51 -3.74
N PHE A 269 4.41 24.36 -4.39
CA PHE A 269 4.35 23.73 -5.70
C PHE A 269 4.63 24.75 -6.80
N LYS A 270 5.68 24.49 -7.57
CA LYS A 270 5.99 25.22 -8.80
C LYS A 270 5.90 24.25 -9.98
N PHE A 271 5.00 24.55 -10.91
CA PHE A 271 4.90 23.78 -12.15
C PHE A 271 6.22 23.84 -12.91
N ASP A 272 6.72 22.68 -13.28
CA ASP A 272 7.95 22.48 -14.03
C ASP A 272 7.62 21.56 -15.21
N GLU A 273 7.66 22.15 -16.40
CA GLU A 273 7.33 21.48 -17.65
C GLU A 273 8.21 20.25 -17.91
N LYS A 274 9.53 20.34 -17.63
CA LYS A 274 10.44 19.22 -17.87
C LYS A 274 10.13 18.06 -16.92
N LYS A 275 9.80 18.36 -15.66
CA LYS A 275 9.39 17.32 -14.71
C LYS A 275 8.04 16.71 -15.09
N PHE A 276 7.10 17.52 -15.55
CA PHE A 276 5.79 17.08 -16.01
C PHE A 276 5.89 16.12 -17.20
N LEU A 277 6.81 16.39 -18.13
CA LEU A 277 7.00 15.58 -19.34
C LEU A 277 8.03 14.44 -19.17
N ARG A 278 8.73 14.36 -18.04
CA ARG A 278 9.90 13.47 -17.83
C ARG A 278 9.65 12.01 -18.21
N ASP A 279 8.49 11.47 -17.84
CA ASP A 279 8.12 10.07 -18.06
C ASP A 279 7.16 9.89 -19.26
N GLU A 280 7.12 10.88 -20.16
CA GLU A 280 6.25 10.98 -21.33
C GLU A 280 4.77 10.69 -21.01
N PRO A 281 3.90 11.69 -20.85
CA PRO A 281 2.51 11.45 -20.47
C PRO A 281 1.82 10.43 -21.38
N LEU A 282 1.14 9.43 -20.79
CA LEU A 282 0.33 8.48 -21.56
C LEU A 282 -1.04 9.07 -21.80
N VAL A 283 -1.39 9.33 -23.05
CA VAL A 283 -2.75 9.75 -23.41
C VAL A 283 -3.72 8.60 -23.15
N LEU A 284 -4.59 8.76 -22.17
CA LEU A 284 -5.63 7.78 -21.82
C LEU A 284 -6.92 8.04 -22.59
N TRP A 285 -7.20 9.30 -22.90
CA TRP A 285 -8.36 9.70 -23.69
C TRP A 285 -8.12 11.03 -24.40
N LEU A 286 -8.61 11.14 -25.63
CA LEU A 286 -8.60 12.35 -26.43
C LEU A 286 -10.03 12.63 -26.93
N SER A 287 -10.43 13.90 -26.86
CA SER A 287 -11.73 14.34 -27.37
C SER A 287 -11.88 13.99 -28.86
N PRO A 288 -13.02 13.41 -29.29
CA PRO A 288 -13.26 13.11 -30.70
C PRO A 288 -13.21 14.32 -31.63
N GLU A 289 -13.34 15.53 -31.09
CA GLU A 289 -13.25 16.78 -31.84
C GLU A 289 -11.79 17.18 -32.20
N ARG A 290 -10.80 16.40 -31.75
CA ARG A 290 -9.39 16.75 -31.84
C ARG A 290 -8.59 15.65 -32.54
N GLU A 291 -7.75 16.03 -33.50
CA GLU A 291 -6.96 15.09 -34.29
C GLU A 291 -5.64 14.69 -33.62
N LYS A 292 -5.08 15.56 -32.78
CA LYS A 292 -3.75 15.39 -32.16
C LYS A 292 -3.80 15.60 -30.66
N SER A 293 -2.99 14.85 -29.92
CA SER A 293 -2.83 15.01 -28.47
C SER A 293 -1.98 16.25 -28.13
N ILE A 294 -2.39 16.99 -27.10
CA ILE A 294 -1.57 18.07 -26.49
C ILE A 294 -0.29 17.44 -25.97
N SER A 295 -0.39 16.37 -25.17
CA SER A 295 0.77 15.77 -24.51
C SER A 295 1.80 15.25 -25.53
N ASP A 296 1.36 14.54 -26.57
CA ASP A 296 2.27 13.99 -27.58
C ASP A 296 2.96 15.09 -28.39
N GLU A 297 2.24 16.17 -28.75
CA GLU A 297 2.84 17.33 -29.41
C GLU A 297 3.80 18.06 -28.46
N TRP A 298 3.44 18.17 -27.19
CA TRP A 298 4.25 18.84 -26.18
C TRP A 298 5.58 18.13 -25.93
N VAL A 299 5.58 16.79 -25.83
CA VAL A 299 6.81 16.00 -25.72
C VAL A 299 7.72 16.21 -26.94
N LYS A 300 7.15 16.28 -28.16
CA LYS A 300 7.95 16.50 -29.38
C LYS A 300 8.58 17.89 -29.46
N GLU A 301 7.88 18.89 -28.93
CA GLU A 301 8.34 20.29 -28.96
C GLU A 301 9.33 20.62 -27.84
N THR A 302 9.33 19.83 -26.75
CA THR A 302 10.17 20.06 -25.57
C THR A 302 11.25 18.97 -25.47
N PRO A 303 12.49 19.21 -25.95
CA PRO A 303 13.55 18.23 -25.86
C PRO A 303 13.89 17.92 -24.40
N LEU A 304 13.66 16.68 -24.00
CA LEU A 304 14.04 16.16 -22.68
C LEU A 304 15.52 15.79 -22.71
N THR A 305 16.34 16.50 -21.93
CA THR A 305 17.69 16.04 -21.63
C THR A 305 17.58 14.94 -20.59
N HIS A 306 17.87 13.70 -20.98
CA HIS A 306 18.04 12.59 -20.05
C HIS A 306 19.39 12.77 -19.34
N ASP A 307 19.39 13.48 -18.22
CA ASP A 307 20.45 13.39 -17.20
C ASP A 307 20.13 12.24 -16.22
#